data_AF-R4YT24-F1
#
_entry.id   AF-R4YT24-F1
#
_cell.length_a   1.000
_cell.length_b   1.000
_cell.length_c   1.000
_cell.angle_alpha   90.00
_cell.angle_beta   90.00
_cell.angle_gamma   90.00
#
_symmetry.space_group_name_H-M   'P 1'
#
loop_
_entity.id
_entity.type
_entity.pdbx_description
1 polymer ?
#
loop_
_entity_poly.entity_id
_entity_poly.type
_entity_poly.pdbx_seq_one_letter_code
_entity_poly.pdbx_strand_id
1 'polypeptide(L)' 'MLVVPQASENQRNLLTREILYTAITRAKKAFMLFAGDAEIERLVLNKTERMSGLLKT' A
#
# COMPACT_ATOMS: atom_id res chain seq x y z
N MET A 1 10.92 8.50 0.90
CA MET A 1 11.23 7.13 1.34
C MET A 1 9.99 6.55 2.01
N LEU A 2 9.79 5.24 1.94
CA LEU A 2 8.73 4.53 2.66
C LEU A 2 9.37 3.39 3.46
N VAL A 3 9.02 3.28 4.74
CA VAL A 3 9.38 2.16 5.60
C VAL A 3 8.11 1.38 5.86
N VAL A 4 8.11 0.09 5.54
CA VAL A 4 6.96 -0.78 5.70
C VAL A 4 7.25 -1.74 6.85
N PRO A 5 6.49 -1.67 7.95
CA PRO A 5 6.68 -2.59 9.06
C PRO A 5 6.22 -3.99 8.66
N GLN A 6 6.74 -5.01 9.35
CA GLN A 6 6.12 -6.33 9.32
C GLN A 6 4.67 -6.18 9.80
N ALA A 7 3.73 -6.64 8.97
CA ALA A 7 2.32 -6.38 9.21
C ALA A 7 1.83 -7.17 10.44
N SER A 8 1.56 -6.48 11.54
CA SER A 8 0.70 -7.02 12.60
C SER A 8 -0.71 -7.26 12.04
N GLU A 9 -1.50 -8.15 12.68
CA GLU A 9 -2.85 -8.49 12.19
C GLU A 9 -3.72 -7.26 11.90
N ASN A 10 -3.61 -6.25 12.77
CA ASN A 10 -4.39 -5.02 12.73
C ASN A 10 -3.93 -4.03 11.63
N GLN A 11 -2.72 -4.19 11.11
CA GLN A 11 -2.14 -3.29 10.10
C GLN A 11 -2.18 -3.88 8.69
N ARG A 12 -2.56 -5.16 8.54
CA ARG A 12 -2.61 -5.83 7.23
C ARG A 12 -3.47 -5.07 6.21
N ASN A 13 -4.59 -4.50 6.65
CA ASN A 13 -5.51 -3.77 5.78
C ASN A 13 -4.98 -2.38 5.36
N LEU A 14 -3.94 -1.88 6.02
CA LEU A 14 -3.28 -0.62 5.65
C LEU A 14 -2.22 -0.82 4.56
N LEU A 15 -1.79 -2.06 4.31
CA LEU A 15 -0.86 -2.34 3.22
C LEU A 15 -1.62 -2.48 1.91
N THR A 16 -1.92 -1.34 1.28
CA THR A 16 -2.63 -1.29 -0.01
C THR A 16 -1.79 -0.73 -1.15
N ARG A 17 -2.18 -1.09 -2.37
CA ARG A 17 -1.55 -0.67 -3.63
C ARG A 17 -1.57 0.84 -3.78
N GLU A 18 -2.65 1.48 -3.36
CA GLU A 18 -2.80 2.93 -3.42
C GLU A 18 -1.79 3.65 -2.51
N ILE A 19 -1.48 3.09 -1.33
CA ILE A 19 -0.46 3.66 -0.42
C ILE A 19 0.92 3.57 -1.07
N LEU A 20 1.28 2.41 -1.64
CA LEU A 20 2.56 2.24 -2.34
C LEU A 20 2.66 3.18 -3.56
N TYR A 21 1.64 3.22 -4.40
CA TYR A 21 1.57 4.09 -5.57
C TYR A 21 1.73 5.57 -5.19
N THR A 22 1.04 6.00 -4.14
CA THR A 22 1.12 7.39 -3.65
C THR A 22 2.53 7.70 -3.15
N ALA A 23 3.15 6.80 -2.39
CA ALA A 23 4.50 7.00 -1.87
C ALA A 23 5.54 7.13 -2.99
N ILE A 24 5.43 6.31 -4.04
CA ILE A 24 6.31 6.35 -5.22
C ILE A 24 6.11 7.65 -6.00
N THR A 25 4.86 7.97 -6.36
CA THR A 25 4.56 9.13 -7.24
C THR A 25 4.76 10.48 -6.58
N ARG A 26 4.82 10.55 -5.24
CA ARG A 26 5.17 11.78 -4.51
C ARG A 26 6.68 12.08 -4.55
N ALA A 27 7.53 11.12 -4.86
CA ALA A 27 8.98 11.35 -4.95
C ALA A 27 9.35 12.06 -6.25
N LYS A 28 10.01 13.23 -6.16
CA LYS A 28 10.34 14.07 -7.33
C LYS A 28 11.59 13.63 -8.11
N LYS A 29 12.49 12.89 -7.48
CA LYS A 29 13.81 12.53 -8.06
C LYS A 29 14.20 11.09 -7.78
N ALA A 30 14.10 10.66 -6.52
CA ALA A 30 14.46 9.31 -6.10
C ALA A 30 13.51 8.83 -5.00
N PHE A 31 13.24 7.52 -5.00
CA PHE A 31 12.43 6.85 -3.99
C PHE A 31 13.24 5.69 -3.40
N MET A 32 13.19 5.55 -2.08
CA MET A 32 13.78 4.43 -1.36
C MET A 32 12.68 3.73 -0.57
N LEU A 33 12.64 2.40 -0.69
CA LEU A 33 11.68 1.53 -0.03
C LEU A 33 12.43 0.56 0.88
N PHE A 34 12.04 0.52 2.15
CA PHE A 34 12.52 -0.45 3.12
C PHE A 34 11.35 -1.34 3.51
N ALA A 35 11.31 -2.55 2.95
CA ALA A 35 10.25 -3.53 3.14
C ALA A 35 10.79 -4.94 2.87
N GLY A 36 10.16 -5.96 3.45
CA GLY A 36 10.36 -7.35 3.04
C GLY A 36 9.56 -7.70 1.78
N ASP A 37 9.92 -8.80 1.13
CA ASP A 37 9.27 -9.25 -0.11
C ASP A 37 7.77 -9.51 0.10
N ALA A 38 7.40 -10.11 1.24
CA ALA A 38 6.01 -10.40 1.58
C ALA A 38 5.15 -9.14 1.75
N GLU A 39 5.72 -8.07 2.31
CA GLU A 39 5.08 -6.77 2.46
C GLU A 39 4.91 -6.08 1.11
N ILE A 40 5.90 -6.19 0.23
CA ILE A 40 5.82 -5.66 -1.15
C ILE A 40 4.73 -6.40 -1.92
N GLU A 41 4.73 -7.73 -1.90
CA GLU A 41 3.71 -8.55 -2.55
C GLU A 41 2.31 -8.18 -2.04
N ARG A 42 2.14 -8.04 -0.72
CA ARG A 42 0.88 -7.63 -0.11
C ARG A 42 0.43 -6.25 -0.57
N LEU A 43 1.32 -5.25 -0.54
CA LEU A 43 1.02 -3.90 -1.04
C LEU A 43 0.57 -3.94 -2.50
N VAL A 44 1.26 -4.70 -3.35
CA VAL A 44 0.94 -4.78 -4.78
C VAL A 44 -0.40 -5.48 -5.02
N LEU A 45 -0.67 -6.58 -4.34
CA LEU A 45 -1.88 -7.38 -4.58
C LEU A 45 -3.13 -6.74 -3.95
N ASN A 46 -3.00 -6.13 -2.76
CA ASN A 46 -4.14 -5.63 -2.00
C ASN A 46 -4.63 -4.27 -2.50
N LYS A 47 -5.80 -4.25 -3.15
CA LYS A 47 -6.48 -3.02 -3.56
C LYS A 47 -7.37 -2.53 -2.42
N THR A 48 -7.40 -1.22 -2.18
CA THR A 48 -8.33 -0.62 -1.21
C THR A 48 -9.79 -0.92 -1.60
N GLU A 49 -10.51 -1.61 -0.72
CA GLU A 49 -11.96 -1.76 -0.83
C GLU A 49 -12.66 -0.46 -0.47
N ARG A 50 -13.55 0.00 -1.35
CA ARG A 50 -14.29 1.26 -1.16
C ARG A 50 -15.76 0.96 -0.98
N MET A 51 -16.21 1.04 0.27
CA MET A 51 -17.62 0.94 0.61
C MET A 51 -18.31 2.27 0.27
N SER A 52 -18.86 2.35 -0.94
CA SER A 52 -19.56 3.53 -1.44
C SER A 52 -20.84 3.14 -2.15
N GLY A 53 -21.93 3.89 -1.93
CA GLY A 53 -23.19 3.71 -2.63
C GLY A 53 -23.20 4.20 -4.08
N LEU A 54 -22.06 4.67 -4.59
CA LEU A 54 -21.93 5.22 -5.96
C LEU A 54 -21.96 4.13 -7.04
N LEU A 55 -21.53 2.91 -6.71
CA LEU A 55 -21.61 1.73 -7.57
C LEU A 55 -22.63 0.77 -6.95
N LYS A 56 -23.90 0.89 -7.36
CA LYS A 56 -24.87 -0.18 -7.18
C LYS A 56 -24.64 -1.19 -8.31
N THR A 57 -24.08 -2.35 -7.99
CA THR A 57 -24.30 -3.56 -8.79
C THR A 57 -25.72 -4.03 -8.62
#